data_AF-A0A8I1P1A2-F1
#
_entry.id   AF-A0A8I1P1A2-F1
#
_cell.length_a   1.000
_cell.length_b   1.000
_cell.length_c   1.000
_cell.angle_alpha   90.00
_cell.angle_beta   90.00
_cell.angle_gamma   90.00
#
_symmetry.space_group_name_H-M   'P 1'
#
loop_
_entity.id
_entity.type
_entity.pdbx_description
1 polymer ?
#
loop_
_entity_poly.entity_id
_entity_poly.type
_entity_poly.pdbx_seq_one_letter_code
_entity_poly.pdbx_strand_id
1 'polypeptide(L)' 'FGGARGRTDVPKIVDWYMEGKIQIDAMITHTMPLDDINKGFDLMHKGESTRGVVVY' A
#
# COMPACT_ATOMS: atom_id res chain seq x y z
N PHE A 1 7.15 -3.42 -8.07
CA PHE A 1 6.51 -2.39 -8.92
C PHE A 1 7.60 -1.67 -9.70
N GLY A 2 7.87 -2.04 -10.95
CA GLY A 2 9.02 -1.51 -11.70
C GLY A 2 8.72 -1.02 -13.12
N GLY A 3 7.43 -0.98 -13.53
CA GLY A 3 7.04 -0.72 -14.93
C GLY A 3 6.10 0.47 -15.16
N ALA A 4 5.61 1.12 -14.11
CA ALA A 4 4.73 2.28 -14.24
C ALA A 4 5.55 3.57 -14.17
N ARG A 5 5.42 4.45 -15.17
CA ARG A 5 5.95 5.80 -15.11
C ARG A 5 5.06 6.57 -14.14
N GLY A 6 5.53 6.71 -12.89
CA GLY A 6 4.71 7.19 -11.77
C GLY A 6 3.96 8.49 -12.03
N ARG A 7 4.46 9.41 -12.86
CA ARG A 7 3.75 10.66 -13.17
C ARG A 7 2.61 10.54 -14.19
N THR A 8 2.69 9.60 -15.13
CA THR A 8 1.69 9.46 -16.20
C THR A 8 0.67 8.36 -15.92
N ASP A 9 1.07 7.32 -15.18
CA ASP A 9 0.26 6.13 -14.99
C ASP A 9 -0.51 6.14 -13.67
N VAL A 10 0.00 6.85 -12.64
CA VAL A 10 -0.69 6.96 -11.34
C VAL A 10 -2.08 7.58 -11.45
N PRO A 11 -2.31 8.67 -12.22
CA PRO A 11 -3.66 9.22 -12.35
C PRO A 11 -4.68 8.18 -12.84
N LYS A 12 -4.33 7.41 -13.87
CA LYS A 12 -5.19 6.34 -14.40
C LYS A 12 -5.45 5.21 -13.40
N ILE A 13 -4.44 4.86 -12.60
CA ILE A 13 -4.57 3.83 -11.56
C ILE A 13 -5.51 4.31 -10.45
N VAL A 14 -5.44 5.60 -10.09
CA VAL A 14 -6.38 6.21 -9.15
C VAL A 14 -7.80 6.18 -9.72
N ASP A 15 -7.99 6.59 -10.97
CA ASP A 15 -9.29 6.55 -11.64
C ASP A 15 -9.88 5.12 -11.62
N TRP A 16 -9.08 4.11 -11.96
CA TRP A 16 -9.51 2.71 -11.90
C TRP A 16 -9.84 2.21 -10.48
N TYR A 17 -9.16 2.71 -9.46
CA TYR A 17 -9.49 2.41 -8.07
C TYR A 17 -10.83 3.04 -7.68
N MET A 18 -11.03 4.32 -8.01
CA MET A 18 -12.28 5.05 -7.73
C MET A 18 -13.48 4.47 -8.48
N GLU A 19 -13.26 3.97 -9.70
CA GLU A 19 -14.27 3.26 -10.51
C GLU A 19 -14.49 1.80 -10.06
N GLY A 20 -13.76 1.31 -9.05
CA GLY A 20 -13.87 -0.06 -8.54
C GLY A 20 -13.29 -1.14 -9.47
N LYS A 21 -12.57 -0.76 -10.52
CA LYS A 21 -11.94 -1.67 -11.49
C LYS A 21 -10.72 -2.39 -10.91
N ILE A 22 -10.13 -1.86 -9.84
CA ILE A 22 -9.01 -2.46 -9.12
C ILE A 22 -9.32 -2.47 -7.62
N GLN A 23 -9.24 -3.64 -6.98
CA GLN A 23 -9.37 -3.75 -5.54
C GLN A 23 -8.01 -3.58 -4.84
N ILE A 24 -7.71 -2.36 -4.42
CA ILE A 24 -6.46 -2.06 -3.70
C ILE A 24 -6.55 -2.48 -2.23
N ASP A 25 -7.72 -2.29 -1.62
CA ASP A 25 -7.90 -2.48 -0.18
C ASP A 25 -7.69 -3.93 0.27
N ALA A 26 -8.11 -4.89 -0.55
CA ALA A 26 -7.91 -6.32 -0.30
C ALA A 26 -6.42 -6.73 -0.27
N MET A 27 -5.52 -5.89 -0.77
CA MET A 27 -4.08 -6.14 -0.75
C MET A 27 -3.40 -5.60 0.51
N ILE A 28 -4.08 -4.79 1.32
CA ILE A 28 -3.54 -4.23 2.57
C ILE A 28 -3.68 -5.29 3.66
N THR A 29 -2.56 -5.77 4.21
CA THR A 29 -2.59 -6.81 5.24
C THR A 29 -2.55 -6.24 6.66
N HIS A 30 -1.98 -5.04 6.82
CA HIS A 30 -1.84 -4.39 8.12
C HIS A 30 -2.07 -2.88 8.01
N THR A 31 -2.79 -2.32 8.97
CA THR A 31 -2.88 -0.89 9.23
C THR A 31 -2.38 -0.61 10.63
N MET A 32 -1.56 0.43 10.79
CA MET A 32 -0.98 0.79 12.10
C MET A 32 -0.83 2.31 12.23
N PRO A 33 -0.88 2.86 13.46
CA PRO A 33 -0.57 4.27 13.70
C PRO A 33 0.92 4.54 13.46
N LEU A 34 1.26 5.80 13.20
CA LEU A 34 2.67 6.23 13.04
C LEU A 34 3.54 5.88 14.26
N ASP A 35 2.96 5.88 15.47
CA ASP A 35 3.65 5.52 16.71
C ASP A 35 4.20 4.09 16.70
N ASP A 36 3.58 3.19 15.92
CA ASP A 36 3.95 1.78 15.79
C ASP A 36 4.89 1.50 14.60
N ILE A 37 5.48 2.53 13.97
CA ILE A 37 6.27 2.39 12.74
C ILE A 37 7.40 1.35 12.84
N ASN A 38 8.07 1.27 13.99
CA ASN A 38 9.16 0.31 14.21
C ASN A 38 8.67 -1.14 14.17
N LYS A 39 7.48 -1.41 14.73
CA LYS A 39 6.82 -2.71 14.63
C LYS A 39 6.48 -3.05 13.18
N GLY A 40 6.09 -2.05 12.39
CA GLY A 40 5.90 -2.20 10.95
C GLY A 40 7.18 -2.63 10.22
N PHE A 41 8.32 -2.02 10.54
CA PHE A 41 9.61 -2.42 10.00
C PHE A 41 10.01 -3.85 10.39
N ASP A 42 9.75 -4.27 11.63
CA ASP A 42 10.01 -5.65 12.07
C ASP A 42 9.18 -6.67 11.29
N LEU A 43 7.89 -6.39 11.08
CA LEU A 43 6.98 -7.25 10.30
C LEU A 43 7.43 -7.36 8.83
N MET A 44 7.96 -6.28 8.25
CA MET A 44 8.52 -6.31 6.90
C MET A 44 9.79 -7.17 6.83
N HIS A 45 10.70 -7.06 7.80
CA HIS A 45 11.92 -7.87 7.84
C HIS A 45 11.66 -9.36 8.04
N LYS A 46 10.61 -9.71 8.79
CA LYS A 46 10.17 -11.10 8.99
C LYS A 46 9.40 -11.68 7.80
N GLY A 47 9.01 -10.84 6.83
CA GLY A 47 8.17 -11.25 5.70
C GLY A 47 6.70 -11.46 6.07
N GLU A 48 6.27 -11.03 7.27
CA GLU A 48 4.91 -11.17 7.78
C GLU A 48 4.00 -10.02 7.31
N SER A 49 4.58 -8.94 6.78
CA SER A 49 3.85 -7.83 6.15
C SER A 49 4.12 -7.77 4.64
N THR A 50 3.11 -8.15 3.85
CA THR A 50 3.14 -7.97 2.39
C THR A 50 2.86 -6.53 1.97
N ARG A 51 1.89 -5.85 2.61
CA ARG A 51 1.61 -4.41 2.45
C ARG A 51 1.03 -3.82 3.73
N GLY A 52 1.78 -2.91 4.35
CA GLY A 52 1.35 -2.13 5.50
C GLY A 52 0.98 -0.70 5.10
N VAL A 53 -0.06 -0.15 5.72
CA VAL A 53 -0.44 1.27 5.60
C VAL A 53 -0.31 1.93 6.97
N VAL A 54 0.41 3.05 7.00
CA VAL A 54 0.56 3.87 8.20
C VAL A 54 -0.50 4.96 8.16
N VAL A 55 -1.27 5.08 9.24
CA VAL A 55 -2.34 6.08 9.40
C VAL A 55 -1.90 7.12 10.43
N TYR A 56 -2.14 8.40 10.14
CA TYR A 56 -1.84 9.57 10.98
C TYR A 56 -3.05 10.49 11.01
#